data_AF-A0A935N1R5-F1
#
_entry.id   AF-A0A935N1R5-F1
#
_cell.length_a   1.000
_cell.length_b   1.000
_cell.length_c   1.000
_cell.angle_alpha   90.00
_cell.angle_beta   90.00
_cell.angle_gamma   90.00
#
_symmetry.space_group_name_H-M   'P 1'
#
loop_
_entity.id
_entity.type
_entity.pdbx_description
1 polymer ?
#
loop_
_entity_poly.entity_id
_entity_poly.type
_entity_poly.pdbx_seq_one_letter_code
_entity_poly.pdbx_strand_id
1 'polypeptide(L)'
;MNFKDLLKKGLLGYQPIFFPNGVITGTGYQFFGNFRLAAETPVEDSSDQNGFADSNETKFNPRRLGNLYIPPEVGGVEEFDTECYYRIADYELPQFVADNLLLKRVYQHFVAKTLETAGAGRVQLDSMLEVGSNTCLFPLEFSKSGVAACHGADIVDYSDVVSVLSVLNDAPVEFHHMCDDSEATWQSLPKADLVWSYAVLLHQSNPLVHLTRLAAKARKAIFVMTNCGGEGEWGNPDDMAIKYCSANSYYASGFPNCFDVTIVSPALIRFSLLRLGFSHVLELPPPEFEHASEKEYENFKTWMRRHRCFLAFRDAPLDDESLDDYSVETERNPYNGEEVRVHRGYHNNVFLKSGRYFIVPHGRWIATDHRQLRSFASLPRAIDHLEQLAEEIKPFPVPVDEFDGYPLVRFRNLYYLCPNRTFPDPERENDLENLHVLDSVDKWKSLRSRTEITALLTQSYRIRDLVNDVCIVRAATGNYLAFRGATDGSLGECLGSSDNLADIRRSVLSAEILASMAPAISP
;
A
#
# COMPACT_ATOMS: atom_id res chain seq x y z
N MET A 1 22.95 -20.34 -22.26
CA MET A 1 21.70 -21.14 -22.31
C MET A 1 21.12 -21.06 -23.71
N ASN A 2 20.45 -22.12 -24.20
CA ASN A 2 19.87 -22.12 -25.55
C ASN A 2 18.50 -21.44 -25.54
N PHE A 3 18.31 -20.43 -26.40
CA PHE A 3 17.05 -19.71 -26.58
C PHE A 3 15.84 -20.65 -26.80
N LYS A 4 16.06 -21.79 -27.47
CA LYS A 4 15.06 -22.83 -27.69
C LYS A 4 14.49 -23.39 -26.37
N ASP A 5 15.33 -23.54 -25.36
CA ASP A 5 14.90 -24.09 -24.06
C ASP A 5 14.01 -23.09 -23.31
N LEU A 6 14.29 -21.79 -23.43
CA LEU A 6 13.46 -20.73 -22.85
C LEU A 6 12.08 -20.67 -23.52
N LEU A 7 12.03 -20.80 -24.84
CA LEU A 7 10.76 -20.92 -25.57
C LEU A 7 10.01 -22.20 -25.18
N LYS A 8 10.67 -23.34 -24.99
CA LYS A 8 9.97 -24.56 -24.54
C LYS A 8 9.40 -24.45 -23.12
N LYS A 9 10.00 -23.62 -22.27
CA LYS A 9 9.50 -23.35 -20.91
C LYS A 9 8.34 -22.35 -20.85
N GLY A 10 7.98 -21.67 -21.94
CA GLY A 10 6.86 -20.71 -21.92
C GLY A 10 7.17 -19.36 -21.26
N LEU A 11 8.43 -19.07 -20.93
CA LEU A 11 8.81 -17.94 -20.07
C LEU A 11 8.95 -16.58 -20.78
N LEU A 12 8.66 -16.50 -22.08
CA LEU A 12 8.77 -15.28 -22.91
C LEU A 12 7.42 -14.81 -23.45
N GLY A 13 6.32 -15.42 -23.00
CA GLY A 13 5.00 -15.28 -23.62
C GLY A 13 4.32 -13.94 -23.37
N TYR A 14 4.47 -13.40 -22.15
CA TYR A 14 3.58 -12.34 -21.68
C TYR A 14 3.98 -10.94 -22.15
N GLN A 15 5.27 -10.62 -22.12
CA GLN A 15 5.80 -9.27 -22.31
C GLN A 15 6.41 -9.07 -23.72
N PRO A 16 6.32 -7.86 -24.31
CA PRO A 16 6.83 -7.59 -25.65
C PRO A 16 8.37 -7.63 -25.69
N ILE A 17 8.95 -8.59 -26.41
CA ILE A 17 10.40 -8.75 -26.58
C ILE A 17 10.74 -8.84 -28.07
N PHE A 18 11.73 -8.05 -28.49
CA PHE A 18 12.24 -8.00 -29.85
C PHE A 18 13.70 -8.43 -29.84
N PHE A 19 14.00 -9.61 -30.40
CA PHE A 19 15.35 -10.15 -30.45
C PHE A 19 16.12 -9.63 -31.68
N PRO A 20 17.46 -9.50 -31.60
CA PRO A 20 18.27 -9.00 -32.72
C PRO A 20 18.19 -9.82 -34.00
N ASN A 21 17.84 -11.11 -33.90
CA ASN A 21 17.66 -12.01 -35.04
C ASN A 21 16.25 -11.93 -35.66
N GLY A 22 15.42 -10.99 -35.24
CA GLY A 22 14.06 -10.78 -35.77
C GLY A 22 12.98 -11.65 -35.12
N VAL A 23 13.32 -12.49 -34.13
CA VAL A 23 12.30 -13.18 -33.32
C VAL A 23 11.56 -12.17 -32.46
N ILE A 24 10.24 -12.33 -32.35
CA ILE A 24 9.38 -11.44 -31.57
C ILE A 24 8.45 -12.28 -30.70
N THR A 25 8.35 -11.92 -29.42
CA THR A 25 7.37 -12.48 -28.48
C THR A 25 6.56 -11.38 -27.80
N GLY A 26 5.40 -11.74 -27.27
CA GLY A 26 4.63 -10.86 -26.38
C GLY A 26 3.13 -10.90 -26.61
N THR A 27 2.37 -10.36 -25.67
CA THR A 27 0.90 -10.38 -25.70
C THR A 27 0.26 -9.12 -26.28
N GLY A 28 1.03 -8.19 -26.86
CA GLY A 28 0.45 -6.94 -27.40
C GLY A 28 -0.74 -7.20 -28.32
N TYR A 29 -0.61 -8.18 -29.21
CA TYR A 29 -1.67 -8.55 -30.16
C TYR A 29 -2.92 -9.16 -29.51
N GLN A 30 -2.79 -9.93 -28.43
CA GLN A 30 -3.97 -10.35 -27.65
C GLN A 30 -4.55 -9.19 -26.85
N PHE A 31 -3.67 -8.41 -26.22
CA PHE A 31 -4.05 -7.30 -25.38
C PHE A 31 -4.91 -6.30 -26.17
N PHE A 32 -4.42 -5.86 -27.34
CA PHE A 32 -5.15 -4.95 -28.22
C PHE A 32 -6.14 -5.64 -29.16
N GLY A 33 -5.97 -6.94 -29.44
CA GLY A 33 -6.89 -7.73 -30.27
C GLY A 33 -8.18 -8.14 -29.56
N ASN A 34 -8.14 -8.46 -28.26
CA ASN A 34 -9.33 -8.79 -27.46
C ASN A 34 -10.25 -7.57 -27.32
N PHE A 35 -9.64 -6.39 -27.20
CA PHE A 35 -10.35 -5.11 -27.25
C PHE A 35 -11.14 -4.93 -28.56
N ARG A 36 -10.62 -5.37 -29.71
CA ARG A 36 -11.33 -5.25 -31.00
C ARG A 36 -12.64 -6.05 -31.03
N LEU A 37 -12.68 -7.23 -30.40
CA LEU A 37 -13.85 -8.12 -30.35
C LEU A 37 -14.92 -7.65 -29.36
N ALA A 38 -14.53 -7.17 -28.17
CA ALA A 38 -15.48 -6.63 -27.19
C ALA A 38 -16.32 -5.45 -27.74
N ALA A 39 -15.80 -4.72 -28.72
CA ALA A 39 -16.49 -3.62 -29.39
C ALA A 39 -17.45 -4.05 -30.52
N GLU A 40 -17.46 -5.33 -30.92
CA GLU A 40 -18.34 -5.87 -31.97
C GLU A 40 -19.53 -6.65 -31.39
N THR A 41 -19.51 -6.94 -30.08
CA THR A 41 -20.58 -7.61 -29.36
C THR A 41 -21.46 -6.57 -28.65
N PRO A 42 -22.79 -6.55 -28.84
CA PRO A 42 -23.68 -5.62 -28.14
C PRO A 42 -23.57 -5.80 -26.62
N VAL A 43 -23.43 -4.68 -25.90
CA VAL A 43 -23.37 -4.65 -24.44
C VAL A 43 -24.75 -5.00 -23.88
N GLU A 44 -24.97 -6.27 -23.53
CA GLU A 44 -26.00 -6.64 -22.55
C GLU A 44 -25.37 -6.61 -21.16
N ASP A 45 -26.10 -6.01 -20.20
CA ASP A 45 -25.77 -5.84 -18.77
C ASP A 45 -25.46 -7.17 -18.06
N SER A 46 -24.32 -7.80 -18.38
CA SER A 46 -23.80 -8.95 -17.65
C SER A 46 -22.56 -8.51 -16.87
N SER A 47 -22.64 -8.64 -15.55
CA SER A 47 -21.59 -8.37 -14.57
C SER A 47 -20.35 -9.27 -14.70
N ASP A 48 -20.31 -10.12 -15.73
CA ASP A 48 -19.28 -11.15 -15.94
C ASP A 48 -18.18 -10.72 -16.92
N GLN A 49 -18.34 -9.57 -17.60
CA GLN A 49 -17.32 -9.06 -18.52
C GLN A 49 -16.27 -8.19 -17.81
N ASN A 50 -15.49 -8.82 -16.91
CA ASN A 50 -14.12 -8.37 -16.74
C ASN A 50 -13.42 -8.66 -18.08
N GLY A 51 -12.90 -7.64 -18.76
CA GLY A 51 -12.44 -7.64 -20.16
C GLY A 51 -11.31 -8.61 -20.58
N PHE A 52 -11.20 -9.76 -19.91
CA PHE A 52 -10.40 -10.92 -20.27
C PHE A 52 -11.25 -12.16 -20.61
N ALA A 53 -12.58 -12.11 -20.45
CA ALA A 53 -13.47 -13.23 -20.71
C ALA A 53 -14.23 -13.07 -22.03
N ASP A 54 -13.53 -13.16 -23.16
CA ASP A 54 -14.19 -13.62 -24.38
C ASP A 54 -13.40 -14.78 -24.98
N SER A 55 -14.00 -15.96 -24.89
CA SER A 55 -13.45 -17.27 -25.23
C SER A 55 -13.44 -17.51 -26.74
N ASN A 56 -12.93 -16.55 -27.51
CA ASN A 56 -12.79 -16.74 -28.94
C ASN A 56 -11.53 -17.59 -29.19
N GLU A 57 -11.74 -18.91 -29.30
CA GLU A 57 -10.70 -19.95 -29.51
C GLU A 57 -9.76 -19.64 -30.70
N THR A 58 -10.17 -18.74 -31.60
CA THR A 58 -9.40 -18.33 -32.78
C THR A 58 -8.27 -17.34 -32.48
N LYS A 59 -8.30 -16.63 -31.34
CA LYS A 59 -7.27 -15.62 -30.96
C LYS A 59 -6.72 -15.81 -29.55
N PHE A 60 -7.52 -16.39 -28.66
CA PHE A 60 -7.08 -16.83 -27.36
C PHE A 60 -6.98 -18.35 -27.41
N ASN A 61 -5.78 -18.90 -27.45
CA ASN A 61 -5.62 -20.31 -27.19
C ASN A 61 -5.47 -20.46 -25.68
N PRO A 62 -6.50 -20.92 -24.94
CA PRO A 62 -6.47 -20.99 -23.47
C PRO A 62 -5.40 -21.93 -22.92
N ARG A 63 -4.64 -22.62 -23.77
CA ARG A 63 -3.51 -23.48 -23.41
C ARG A 63 -2.13 -22.87 -23.69
N ARG A 64 -2.03 -21.72 -24.36
CA ARG A 64 -0.73 -21.11 -24.76
C ARG A 64 -0.50 -19.77 -24.04
N LEU A 65 0.70 -19.58 -23.50
CA LEU A 65 1.12 -18.47 -22.63
C LEU A 65 1.47 -17.16 -23.38
N GLY A 66 1.52 -17.16 -24.71
CA GLY A 66 1.81 -15.95 -25.49
C GLY A 66 1.85 -16.16 -27.01
N ASN A 67 2.28 -15.12 -27.74
CA ASN A 67 2.53 -15.18 -29.18
C ASN A 67 4.02 -15.20 -29.51
N LEU A 68 4.36 -15.83 -30.63
CA LEU A 68 5.72 -15.98 -31.12
C LEU A 68 5.75 -15.82 -32.64
N TYR A 69 6.64 -14.94 -33.11
CA TYR A 69 7.04 -14.87 -34.51
C TYR A 69 8.50 -15.30 -34.65
N ILE A 70 8.78 -16.17 -35.62
CA ILE A 70 10.13 -16.64 -35.95
C ILE A 70 10.35 -16.39 -37.44
N PRO A 71 11.35 -15.58 -37.82
CA PRO A 71 11.69 -15.37 -39.21
C PRO A 71 12.11 -16.70 -39.89
N PRO A 72 11.73 -16.92 -41.16
CA PRO A 72 12.11 -18.13 -41.90
C PRO A 72 13.62 -18.43 -41.90
N GLU A 73 14.45 -17.40 -41.77
CA GLU A 73 15.91 -17.48 -41.80
C GLU A 73 16.52 -18.01 -40.48
N VAL A 74 15.77 -17.97 -39.36
CA VAL A 74 16.26 -18.37 -38.03
C VAL A 74 16.14 -19.89 -37.80
N GLY A 75 15.25 -20.58 -38.52
CA GLY A 75 15.15 -22.04 -38.47
C GLY A 75 13.81 -22.59 -38.97
N GLY A 76 13.77 -23.91 -39.13
CA GLY A 76 12.56 -24.63 -39.56
C GLY A 76 11.46 -24.60 -38.51
N VAL A 77 10.22 -24.46 -38.98
CA VAL A 77 8.98 -24.35 -38.18
C VAL A 77 8.85 -25.40 -37.08
N GLU A 78 9.24 -26.65 -37.39
CA GLU A 78 9.10 -27.80 -36.50
C GLU A 78 10.00 -27.71 -35.26
N GLU A 79 11.10 -26.96 -35.32
CA GLU A 79 12.07 -26.88 -34.24
C GLU A 79 11.60 -26.01 -33.06
N PHE A 80 10.63 -25.15 -33.32
CA PHE A 80 10.09 -24.17 -32.37
C PHE A 80 8.59 -24.34 -32.13
N ASP A 81 8.00 -25.41 -32.64
CA ASP A 81 6.61 -25.73 -32.32
C ASP A 81 6.51 -26.13 -30.85
N THR A 82 5.72 -25.37 -30.11
CA THR A 82 5.51 -25.55 -28.67
C THR A 82 4.05 -25.24 -28.35
N GLU A 83 3.50 -26.04 -27.43
CA GLU A 83 2.18 -25.79 -26.87
C GLU A 83 2.14 -24.47 -26.08
N CYS A 84 3.28 -23.86 -25.75
CA CYS A 84 3.30 -22.62 -24.97
C CYS A 84 3.03 -21.35 -25.79
N TYR A 85 3.17 -21.34 -27.12
CA TYR A 85 3.02 -20.10 -27.91
C TYR A 85 2.14 -20.29 -29.13
N TYR A 86 1.28 -19.32 -29.40
CA TYR A 86 0.62 -19.21 -30.70
C TYR A 86 1.59 -18.60 -31.72
N ARG A 87 1.74 -19.28 -32.85
CA ARG A 87 2.65 -18.84 -33.91
C ARG A 87 1.95 -17.81 -34.78
N ILE A 88 2.56 -16.64 -34.91
CA ILE A 88 2.08 -15.55 -35.76
C ILE A 88 2.40 -15.88 -37.23
N ALA A 89 1.40 -15.81 -38.09
CA ALA A 89 1.58 -15.97 -39.52
C ALA A 89 2.15 -14.68 -40.17
N ASP A 90 2.83 -14.82 -41.32
CA ASP A 90 3.48 -13.67 -41.98
C ASP A 90 2.50 -12.53 -42.33
N TYR A 91 1.24 -12.86 -42.64
CA TYR A 91 0.21 -11.84 -42.93
C TYR A 91 -0.29 -11.10 -41.67
N GLU A 92 -0.08 -11.66 -40.48
CA GLU A 92 -0.44 -11.05 -39.18
C GLU A 92 0.73 -10.25 -38.58
N LEU A 93 1.95 -10.51 -39.05
CA LEU A 93 3.18 -9.92 -38.54
C LEU A 93 3.14 -8.39 -38.43
N PRO A 94 2.66 -7.61 -39.43
CA PRO A 94 2.65 -6.15 -39.32
C PRO A 94 1.83 -5.65 -38.11
N GLN A 95 0.68 -6.27 -37.85
CA GLN A 95 -0.15 -5.93 -36.70
C GLN A 95 0.47 -6.41 -35.39
N PHE A 96 0.99 -7.64 -35.36
CA PHE A 96 1.68 -8.19 -34.20
C PHE A 96 2.85 -7.31 -33.74
N VAL A 97 3.64 -6.80 -34.69
CA VAL A 97 4.73 -5.84 -34.44
C VAL A 97 4.18 -4.53 -33.90
N ALA A 98 3.17 -3.95 -34.55
CA ALA A 98 2.59 -2.67 -34.14
C ALA A 98 2.05 -2.72 -32.70
N ASP A 99 1.33 -3.78 -32.35
CA ASP A 99 0.72 -3.96 -31.03
C ASP A 99 1.75 -4.16 -29.93
N ASN A 100 2.81 -4.95 -30.17
CA ASN A 100 3.89 -5.12 -29.20
C ASN A 100 4.75 -3.85 -29.06
N LEU A 101 4.92 -3.06 -30.12
CA LEU A 101 5.57 -1.75 -30.03
C LEU A 101 4.72 -0.77 -29.21
N LEU A 102 3.41 -0.78 -29.39
CA LEU A 102 2.50 0.03 -28.57
C LEU A 102 2.56 -0.38 -27.09
N LEU A 103 2.48 -1.68 -26.81
CA LEU A 103 2.61 -2.19 -25.45
C LEU A 103 3.96 -1.80 -24.84
N LYS A 104 5.07 -1.93 -25.57
CA LYS A 104 6.40 -1.49 -25.11
C LYS A 104 6.43 0.00 -24.77
N ARG A 105 5.76 0.86 -25.56
CA ARG A 105 5.65 2.31 -25.27
C ARG A 105 4.88 2.59 -23.98
N VAL A 106 3.93 1.73 -23.58
CA VAL A 106 3.25 1.83 -22.27
C VAL A 106 4.25 1.70 -21.13
N TYR A 107 5.09 0.67 -21.15
CA TYR A 107 6.14 0.48 -20.15
C TYR A 107 7.05 1.70 -20.08
N GLN A 108 7.54 2.17 -21.23
CA GLN A 108 8.43 3.33 -21.33
C GLN A 108 7.80 4.62 -20.81
N HIS A 109 6.52 4.84 -21.12
CA HIS A 109 5.78 6.01 -20.66
C HIS A 109 5.73 6.06 -19.13
N PHE A 110 5.34 4.96 -18.48
CA PHE A 110 5.20 4.93 -17.03
C PHE A 110 6.53 5.12 -16.30
N VAL A 111 7.62 4.54 -16.83
CA VAL A 111 8.97 4.78 -16.32
C VAL A 111 9.34 6.26 -16.44
N ALA A 112 9.22 6.83 -17.63
CA ALA A 112 9.54 8.23 -17.89
C ALA A 112 8.70 9.17 -17.00
N LYS A 113 7.39 8.91 -16.88
CA LYS A 113 6.48 9.74 -16.09
C LYS A 113 6.80 9.67 -14.60
N THR A 114 7.19 8.50 -14.11
CA THR A 114 7.59 8.30 -12.71
C THR A 114 8.87 9.08 -12.41
N LEU A 115 9.89 8.96 -13.26
CA LEU A 115 11.17 9.67 -13.09
C LEU A 115 10.99 11.19 -13.21
N GLU A 116 10.17 11.67 -14.15
CA GLU A 116 9.80 13.09 -14.27
C GLU A 116 9.14 13.60 -12.99
N THR A 117 8.14 12.87 -12.48
CA THR A 117 7.37 13.25 -11.29
C THR A 117 8.25 13.24 -10.04
N ALA A 118 9.09 12.22 -9.88
CA ALA A 118 10.05 12.14 -8.78
C ALA A 118 11.08 13.29 -8.85
N GLY A 119 11.62 13.58 -10.03
CA GLY A 119 12.54 14.69 -10.25
C GLY A 119 11.93 16.06 -9.93
N ALA A 120 10.68 16.29 -10.34
CA ALA A 120 9.94 17.51 -10.01
C ALA A 120 9.70 17.64 -8.49
N GLY A 121 9.45 16.53 -7.80
CA GLY A 121 9.37 16.44 -6.34
C GLY A 121 10.72 16.46 -5.63
N ARG A 122 11.84 16.57 -6.35
CA ARG A 122 13.22 16.47 -5.83
C ARG A 122 13.51 15.17 -5.08
N VAL A 123 12.82 14.09 -5.46
CA VAL A 123 13.06 12.73 -4.96
C VAL A 123 13.98 12.02 -5.93
N GLN A 124 15.20 11.74 -5.50
CA GLN A 124 16.14 10.92 -6.26
C GLN A 124 15.84 9.43 -6.02
N LEU A 125 15.70 8.66 -7.10
CA LEU A 125 15.43 7.22 -7.08
C LEU A 125 16.66 6.49 -7.63
N ASP A 126 17.47 5.91 -6.74
CA ASP A 126 18.70 5.21 -7.12
C ASP A 126 18.50 3.70 -7.23
N SER A 127 17.42 3.17 -6.66
CA SER A 127 17.06 1.76 -6.73
C SER A 127 15.57 1.53 -6.91
N MET A 128 15.22 0.41 -7.56
CA MET A 128 13.83 0.01 -7.74
C MET A 128 13.63 -1.51 -7.57
N LEU A 129 12.49 -1.92 -7.01
CA LEU A 129 12.05 -3.31 -6.92
C LEU A 129 10.65 -3.45 -7.53
N GLU A 130 10.50 -4.32 -8.53
CA GLU A 130 9.18 -4.73 -9.04
C GLU A 130 8.77 -6.07 -8.42
N VAL A 131 7.58 -6.14 -7.84
CA VAL A 131 6.97 -7.40 -7.41
C VAL A 131 5.95 -7.83 -8.45
N GLY A 132 5.94 -9.12 -8.81
CA GLY A 132 5.18 -9.65 -9.95
C GLY A 132 5.78 -9.22 -11.29
N SER A 133 7.10 -9.25 -11.37
CA SER A 133 7.87 -8.64 -12.45
C SER A 133 7.90 -9.40 -13.77
N ASN A 134 7.49 -10.68 -13.77
CA ASN A 134 7.56 -11.55 -14.95
C ASN A 134 8.99 -11.53 -15.56
N THR A 135 9.15 -11.10 -16.82
CA THR A 135 10.46 -10.96 -17.48
C THR A 135 11.20 -9.64 -17.20
N CYS A 136 10.73 -8.87 -16.20
CA CYS A 136 11.34 -7.63 -15.72
C CYS A 136 11.42 -6.48 -16.73
N LEU A 137 10.40 -6.28 -17.57
CA LEU A 137 10.41 -5.14 -18.50
C LEU A 137 10.49 -3.77 -17.80
N PHE A 138 9.82 -3.55 -16.67
CA PHE A 138 9.94 -2.29 -15.94
C PHE A 138 11.36 -2.10 -15.37
N PRO A 139 11.93 -3.04 -14.60
CA PRO A 139 13.33 -2.97 -14.17
C PRO A 139 14.33 -2.72 -15.29
N LEU A 140 14.15 -3.38 -16.45
CA LEU A 140 15.02 -3.17 -17.62
C LEU A 140 14.91 -1.73 -18.14
N GLU A 141 13.71 -1.17 -18.25
CA GLU A 141 13.52 0.21 -18.73
C GLU A 141 13.97 1.26 -17.69
N PHE A 142 13.82 1.00 -16.39
CA PHE A 142 14.40 1.85 -15.33
C PHE A 142 15.93 1.83 -15.35
N SER A 143 16.54 0.66 -15.54
CA SER A 143 18.00 0.49 -15.66
C SER A 143 18.55 1.27 -16.85
N LYS A 144 17.91 1.16 -18.04
CA LYS A 144 18.23 1.99 -19.22
C LYS A 144 18.08 3.49 -18.99
N SER A 145 17.17 3.87 -18.08
CA SER A 145 16.93 5.27 -17.73
C SER A 145 17.87 5.79 -16.65
N GLY A 146 18.84 4.99 -16.20
CA GLY A 146 19.91 5.38 -15.28
C GLY A 146 19.66 5.07 -13.81
N VAL A 147 18.62 4.30 -13.47
CA VAL A 147 18.45 3.80 -12.08
C VAL A 147 19.50 2.73 -11.81
N ALA A 148 20.35 2.95 -10.80
CA ALA A 148 21.58 2.20 -10.60
C ALA A 148 21.35 0.74 -10.18
N ALA A 149 20.34 0.48 -9.34
CA ALA A 149 20.02 -0.86 -8.85
C ALA A 149 18.56 -1.22 -9.19
N CYS A 150 18.38 -2.13 -10.13
CA CYS A 150 17.05 -2.56 -10.57
C CYS A 150 16.83 -4.04 -10.25
N HIS A 151 15.75 -4.30 -9.52
CA HIS A 151 15.40 -5.64 -9.07
C HIS A 151 14.00 -6.02 -9.54
N GLY A 152 13.81 -7.27 -9.94
CA GLY A 152 12.50 -7.86 -10.18
C GLY A 152 12.30 -9.09 -9.30
N ALA A 153 11.07 -9.31 -8.84
CA ALA A 153 10.68 -10.47 -8.07
C ALA A 153 9.39 -11.08 -8.62
N ASP A 154 9.30 -12.41 -8.68
CA ASP A 154 8.10 -13.12 -9.15
C ASP A 154 8.04 -14.54 -8.55
N ILE A 155 6.83 -15.10 -8.48
CA ILE A 155 6.59 -16.46 -8.00
C ILE A 155 7.04 -17.53 -9.02
N VAL A 156 7.08 -17.17 -10.30
CA VAL A 156 7.64 -18.02 -11.36
C VAL A 156 9.12 -17.67 -11.54
N ASP A 157 9.97 -18.68 -11.66
CA ASP A 157 11.40 -18.46 -11.87
C ASP A 157 11.72 -18.00 -13.31
N TYR A 158 11.94 -16.70 -13.46
CA TYR A 158 12.37 -16.05 -14.70
C TYR A 158 13.88 -15.77 -14.76
N SER A 159 14.69 -16.26 -13.80
CA SER A 159 16.11 -15.91 -13.66
C SER A 159 16.89 -16.04 -14.97
N ASP A 160 16.69 -17.16 -15.68
CA ASP A 160 17.36 -17.43 -16.96
C ASP A 160 16.99 -16.40 -18.05
N VAL A 161 15.71 -16.03 -18.11
CA VAL A 161 15.18 -15.08 -19.09
C VAL A 161 15.69 -13.68 -18.79
N VAL A 162 15.59 -13.25 -17.53
CA VAL A 162 16.03 -11.92 -17.10
C VAL A 162 17.53 -11.75 -17.30
N SER A 163 18.33 -12.80 -17.05
CA SER A 163 19.77 -12.80 -17.33
C SER A 163 20.06 -12.54 -18.82
N VAL A 164 19.37 -13.23 -19.73
CA VAL A 164 19.51 -13.03 -21.17
C VAL A 164 19.07 -11.62 -21.58
N LEU A 165 17.92 -11.16 -21.10
CA LEU A 165 17.40 -9.84 -21.44
C LEU A 165 18.29 -8.72 -20.91
N SER A 166 18.85 -8.84 -19.72
CA SER A 166 19.78 -7.86 -19.15
C SER A 166 21.02 -7.68 -20.03
N VAL A 167 21.60 -8.79 -20.50
CA VAL A 167 22.76 -8.78 -21.42
C VAL A 167 22.37 -8.18 -22.78
N LEU A 168 21.23 -8.58 -23.34
CA LEU A 168 20.77 -8.10 -24.64
C LEU A 168 20.47 -6.59 -24.65
N ASN A 169 20.04 -6.05 -23.52
CA ASN A 169 19.64 -4.66 -23.39
C ASN A 169 20.71 -3.75 -22.80
N ASP A 170 21.89 -4.30 -22.43
CA ASP A 170 22.93 -3.60 -21.66
C ASP A 170 22.36 -2.89 -20.42
N ALA A 171 21.45 -3.59 -19.74
CA ALA A 171 20.63 -3.06 -18.66
C ALA A 171 20.64 -4.07 -17.50
N PRO A 172 21.57 -3.94 -16.54
CA PRO A 172 21.68 -4.91 -15.45
C PRO A 172 20.42 -4.89 -14.59
N VAL A 173 19.83 -6.08 -14.41
CA VAL A 173 18.70 -6.34 -13.51
C VAL A 173 19.00 -7.60 -12.71
N GLU A 174 18.72 -7.55 -11.41
CA GLU A 174 18.77 -8.72 -10.53
C GLU A 174 17.37 -9.30 -10.34
N PHE A 175 17.23 -10.62 -10.51
CA PHE A 175 15.96 -11.31 -10.35
C PHE A 175 15.92 -12.12 -9.06
N HIS A 176 14.79 -12.05 -8.35
CA HIS A 176 14.52 -12.73 -7.10
C HIS A 176 13.33 -13.67 -7.27
N HIS A 177 13.60 -14.98 -7.34
CA HIS A 177 12.53 -15.98 -7.38
C HIS A 177 11.87 -16.12 -6.00
N MET A 178 10.59 -15.75 -5.93
CA MET A 178 9.75 -15.87 -4.74
C MET A 178 9.07 -17.23 -4.72
N CYS A 179 9.73 -18.28 -4.22
CA CYS A 179 9.18 -19.65 -4.27
C CYS A 179 7.79 -19.80 -3.61
N ASP A 180 7.42 -18.89 -2.72
CA ASP A 180 6.10 -18.78 -2.11
C ASP A 180 5.80 -17.33 -1.65
N ASP A 181 4.63 -17.11 -1.07
CA ASP A 181 4.22 -15.83 -0.47
C ASP A 181 4.47 -15.78 1.06
N SER A 182 5.50 -16.51 1.55
CA SER A 182 5.86 -16.51 2.97
C SER A 182 6.62 -15.25 3.39
N GLU A 183 6.60 -14.93 4.68
CA GLU A 183 7.38 -13.79 5.19
C GLU A 183 8.89 -13.96 5.01
N ALA A 184 9.41 -15.19 5.08
CA ALA A 184 10.83 -15.43 4.83
C ALA A 184 11.20 -15.02 3.38
N THR A 185 10.34 -15.33 2.42
CA THR A 185 10.51 -14.93 1.02
C THR A 185 10.38 -13.42 0.85
N TRP A 186 9.44 -12.77 1.52
CA TRP A 186 9.36 -11.30 1.49
C TRP A 186 10.57 -10.64 2.15
N GLN A 187 11.04 -11.16 3.29
CA GLN A 187 12.21 -10.62 4.00
C GLN A 187 13.49 -10.69 3.17
N SER A 188 13.66 -11.72 2.32
CA SER A 188 14.84 -11.85 1.46
C SER A 188 14.89 -10.81 0.33
N LEU A 189 13.77 -10.20 -0.05
CA LEU A 189 13.75 -9.15 -1.09
C LEU A 189 14.45 -7.87 -0.61
N PRO A 190 15.19 -7.16 -1.48
CA PRO A 190 15.83 -5.91 -1.13
C PRO A 190 14.80 -4.80 -0.85
N LYS A 191 15.11 -3.89 0.08
CA LYS A 191 14.42 -2.59 0.14
C LYS A 191 14.94 -1.70 -0.98
N ALA A 192 14.07 -0.93 -1.60
CA ALA A 192 14.39 -0.07 -2.73
C ALA A 192 13.82 1.33 -2.56
N ASP A 193 14.38 2.31 -3.25
CA ASP A 193 13.85 3.68 -3.24
C ASP A 193 12.44 3.73 -3.83
N LEU A 194 12.21 2.98 -4.90
CA LEU A 194 10.91 2.78 -5.53
C LEU A 194 10.48 1.30 -5.46
N VAL A 195 9.28 1.01 -4.95
CA VAL A 195 8.64 -0.30 -5.15
C VAL A 195 7.53 -0.18 -6.18
N TRP A 196 7.50 -1.12 -7.12
CA TRP A 196 6.60 -1.15 -8.26
C TRP A 196 5.69 -2.38 -8.20
N SER A 197 4.38 -2.15 -8.27
CA SER A 197 3.36 -3.20 -8.37
C SER A 197 2.42 -2.88 -9.53
N TYR A 198 2.63 -3.55 -10.66
CA TYR A 198 1.82 -3.39 -11.86
C TYR A 198 0.84 -4.55 -12.02
N ALA A 199 -0.45 -4.30 -11.83
CA ALA A 199 -1.51 -5.31 -11.97
C ALA A 199 -1.41 -6.52 -11.01
N VAL A 200 -0.61 -6.46 -9.96
CA VAL A 200 -0.46 -7.58 -9.00
C VAL A 200 -1.53 -7.58 -7.92
N LEU A 201 -1.87 -6.39 -7.42
CA LEU A 201 -2.78 -6.23 -6.28
C LEU A 201 -4.17 -6.83 -6.53
N LEU A 202 -4.64 -6.79 -7.78
CA LEU A 202 -5.92 -7.36 -8.19
C LEU A 202 -5.93 -8.90 -8.19
N HIS A 203 -4.78 -9.55 -8.11
CA HIS A 203 -4.67 -11.01 -7.99
C HIS A 203 -4.50 -11.47 -6.54
N GLN A 204 -4.54 -10.55 -5.57
CA GLN A 204 -4.38 -10.85 -4.15
C GLN A 204 -5.75 -10.92 -3.47
N SER A 205 -6.01 -11.94 -2.64
CA SER A 205 -7.26 -11.93 -1.86
C SER A 205 -7.18 -11.08 -0.60
N ASN A 206 -5.97 -10.64 -0.20
CA ASN A 206 -5.82 -9.60 0.80
C ASN A 206 -4.94 -8.47 0.25
N PRO A 207 -5.51 -7.60 -0.60
CA PRO A 207 -4.74 -6.55 -1.25
C PRO A 207 -4.13 -5.57 -0.25
N LEU A 208 -4.74 -5.33 0.91
CA LEU A 208 -4.19 -4.40 1.91
C LEU A 208 -2.92 -4.95 2.59
N VAL A 209 -2.88 -6.26 2.83
CA VAL A 209 -1.69 -6.94 3.32
C VAL A 209 -0.58 -6.91 2.28
N HIS A 210 -0.91 -7.19 1.01
CA HIS A 210 0.10 -7.11 -0.04
C HIS A 210 0.65 -5.68 -0.19
N LEU A 211 -0.23 -4.67 -0.18
CA LEU A 211 0.15 -3.25 -0.22
C LEU A 211 1.07 -2.85 0.93
N THR A 212 0.83 -3.41 2.11
CA THR A 212 1.70 -3.26 3.27
C THR A 212 3.10 -3.80 3.02
N ARG A 213 3.21 -5.04 2.53
CA ARG A 213 4.51 -5.68 2.26
C ARG A 213 5.30 -4.89 1.22
N LEU A 214 4.61 -4.39 0.18
CA LEU A 214 5.20 -3.47 -0.78
C LEU A 214 5.70 -2.18 -0.12
N ALA A 215 4.90 -1.57 0.75
CA ALA A 215 5.24 -0.35 1.46
C ALA A 215 6.42 -0.50 2.44
N ALA A 216 6.59 -1.68 3.04
CA ALA A 216 7.74 -2.02 3.87
C ALA A 216 9.04 -2.16 3.06
N LYS A 217 8.93 -2.53 1.78
CA LYS A 217 10.07 -2.58 0.86
C LYS A 217 10.39 -1.24 0.19
N ALA A 218 9.45 -0.32 0.15
CA ALA A 218 9.64 1.02 -0.37
C ALA A 218 10.31 1.90 0.67
N ARG A 219 11.42 2.57 0.33
CA ARG A 219 12.02 3.61 1.18
C ARG A 219 11.40 4.97 0.92
N LYS A 220 11.32 5.38 -0.35
CA LYS A 220 10.94 6.75 -0.76
C LYS A 220 9.59 6.80 -1.48
N ALA A 221 9.35 5.88 -2.40
CA ALA A 221 8.19 5.89 -3.28
C ALA A 221 7.60 4.50 -3.53
N ILE A 222 6.30 4.46 -3.82
CA ILE A 222 5.60 3.26 -4.26
C ILE A 222 4.72 3.59 -5.47
N PHE A 223 4.74 2.71 -6.47
CA PHE A 223 3.82 2.71 -7.58
C PHE A 223 2.88 1.51 -7.49
N VAL A 224 1.58 1.76 -7.63
CA VAL A 224 0.54 0.73 -7.64
C VAL A 224 -0.40 0.98 -8.81
N MET A 225 -0.43 0.07 -9.78
CA MET A 225 -1.53 -0.03 -10.73
C MET A 225 -2.42 -1.22 -10.36
N THR A 226 -3.71 -0.98 -10.19
CA THR A 226 -4.68 -2.05 -9.90
C THR A 226 -6.05 -1.75 -10.46
N ASN A 227 -6.85 -2.80 -10.67
CA ASN A 227 -8.25 -2.66 -11.03
C ASN A 227 -9.03 -2.01 -9.87
N CYS A 228 -9.57 -0.83 -10.16
CA CYS A 228 -10.42 -0.05 -9.27
C CYS A 228 -11.86 0.03 -9.77
N GLY A 229 -12.24 -0.77 -10.78
CA GLY A 229 -13.59 -0.79 -11.32
C GLY A 229 -13.91 0.39 -12.24
N GLY A 230 -15.06 0.31 -12.91
CA GLY A 230 -15.51 1.33 -13.86
C GLY A 230 -16.16 2.55 -13.20
N GLU A 231 -16.55 3.53 -14.02
CA GLU A 231 -17.42 4.62 -13.57
C GLU A 231 -18.73 4.06 -13.01
N GLY A 232 -19.15 4.53 -11.83
CA GLY A 232 -20.35 4.04 -11.14
C GLY A 232 -20.19 2.70 -10.42
N GLU A 233 -19.02 2.05 -10.48
CA GLU A 233 -18.75 0.80 -9.73
C GLU A 233 -18.88 1.00 -8.21
N TRP A 234 -18.48 2.18 -7.76
CA TRP A 234 -18.61 2.64 -6.38
C TRP A 234 -19.75 3.66 -6.34
N GLY A 235 -20.77 3.39 -5.53
CA GLY A 235 -21.95 4.26 -5.45
C GLY A 235 -21.61 5.64 -4.91
N ASN A 236 -20.53 5.72 -4.13
CA ASN A 236 -19.91 6.95 -3.64
C ASN A 236 -18.41 6.96 -4.03
N PRO A 237 -17.84 8.05 -4.58
CA PRO A 237 -16.39 8.18 -4.82
C PRO A 237 -15.54 7.98 -3.55
N ASP A 238 -16.10 8.21 -2.37
CA ASP A 238 -15.42 8.03 -1.08
C ASP A 238 -15.59 6.62 -0.48
N ASP A 239 -16.30 5.71 -1.17
CA ASP A 239 -16.48 4.32 -0.73
C ASP A 239 -15.12 3.68 -0.45
N MET A 240 -14.92 3.15 0.76
CA MET A 240 -13.72 2.40 1.14
C MET A 240 -14.01 0.90 1.17
N ALA A 241 -13.85 0.24 0.02
CA ALA A 241 -14.32 -1.12 -0.15
C ALA A 241 -13.40 -1.99 -1.03
N ILE A 242 -13.55 -3.30 -0.85
CA ILE A 242 -12.94 -4.34 -1.67
C ILE A 242 -14.08 -5.22 -2.19
N LYS A 243 -14.10 -5.47 -3.50
CA LYS A 243 -14.98 -6.46 -4.14
C LYS A 243 -14.14 -7.65 -4.59
N TYR A 244 -14.60 -8.84 -4.27
CA TYR A 244 -14.02 -10.09 -4.76
C TYR A 244 -14.91 -10.61 -5.87
N CYS A 245 -14.35 -10.79 -7.07
CA CYS A 245 -15.09 -11.22 -8.25
C CYS A 245 -15.02 -12.74 -8.40
N SER A 246 -14.23 -13.23 -9.36
CA SER A 246 -14.13 -14.65 -9.69
C SER A 246 -13.15 -15.40 -8.78
N ALA A 247 -13.36 -16.70 -8.63
CA ALA A 247 -12.39 -17.60 -8.00
C ALA A 247 -11.11 -17.71 -8.86
N ASN A 248 -9.94 -17.81 -8.22
CA ASN A 248 -8.62 -17.81 -8.87
C ASN A 248 -8.52 -18.90 -9.93
N SER A 249 -8.30 -18.51 -11.19
CA SER A 249 -8.18 -19.44 -12.31
C SER A 249 -6.75 -19.93 -12.55
N TYR A 250 -5.74 -19.23 -11.99
CA TYR A 250 -4.32 -19.55 -12.13
C TYR A 250 -3.81 -20.49 -11.02
N TYR A 251 -4.37 -20.41 -9.81
CA TYR A 251 -3.91 -21.13 -8.63
C TYR A 251 -5.08 -21.79 -7.89
N ALA A 252 -5.10 -23.12 -7.84
CA ALA A 252 -6.06 -23.89 -7.04
C ALA A 252 -5.71 -23.80 -5.55
N SER A 253 -5.93 -22.64 -4.94
CA SER A 253 -5.51 -22.35 -3.57
C SER A 253 -6.66 -21.87 -2.68
N GLY A 254 -6.59 -22.23 -1.39
CA GLY A 254 -7.55 -21.79 -0.38
C GLY A 254 -7.39 -20.32 -0.04
N PHE A 255 -8.33 -19.77 0.74
CA PHE A 255 -8.22 -18.40 1.25
C PHE A 255 -6.87 -18.18 1.97
N PRO A 256 -6.17 -17.05 1.74
CA PRO A 256 -6.54 -15.87 0.96
C PRO A 256 -5.93 -15.84 -0.45
N ASN A 257 -5.82 -16.96 -1.17
CA ASN A 257 -5.34 -16.97 -2.56
C ASN A 257 -6.42 -17.48 -3.55
N CYS A 258 -7.68 -17.47 -3.11
CA CYS A 258 -8.79 -18.11 -3.82
C CYS A 258 -9.52 -17.21 -4.83
N PHE A 259 -9.18 -15.93 -4.99
CA PHE A 259 -9.81 -15.05 -5.98
C PHE A 259 -8.85 -14.66 -7.12
N ASP A 260 -9.39 -14.56 -8.33
CA ASP A 260 -8.65 -14.21 -9.55
C ASP A 260 -8.56 -12.70 -9.74
N VAL A 261 -9.66 -12.03 -9.38
CA VAL A 261 -9.84 -10.59 -9.54
C VAL A 261 -10.44 -10.00 -8.27
N THR A 262 -9.66 -9.11 -7.66
CA THR A 262 -10.04 -8.26 -6.55
C THR A 262 -10.08 -6.82 -7.05
N ILE A 263 -11.19 -6.12 -6.80
CA ILE A 263 -11.34 -4.70 -7.13
C ILE A 263 -11.27 -3.91 -5.84
N VAL A 264 -10.38 -2.93 -5.77
CA VAL A 264 -10.19 -2.09 -4.58
C VAL A 264 -10.59 -0.67 -4.90
N SER A 265 -11.36 -0.02 -4.04
CA SER A 265 -11.80 1.34 -4.31
C SER A 265 -10.62 2.33 -4.27
N PRO A 266 -10.65 3.38 -5.11
CA PRO A 266 -9.58 4.39 -5.15
C PRO A 266 -9.36 5.06 -3.79
N ALA A 267 -10.46 5.37 -3.07
CA ALA A 267 -10.42 5.98 -1.75
C ALA A 267 -9.70 5.08 -0.73
N LEU A 268 -9.95 3.76 -0.76
CA LEU A 268 -9.28 2.82 0.14
C LEU A 268 -7.78 2.70 -0.16
N ILE A 269 -7.36 2.68 -1.43
CA ILE A 269 -5.94 2.65 -1.80
C ILE A 269 -5.25 3.92 -1.29
N ARG A 270 -5.83 5.10 -1.57
CA ARG A 270 -5.28 6.38 -1.13
C ARG A 270 -5.18 6.47 0.39
N PHE A 271 -6.25 6.11 1.09
CA PHE A 271 -6.27 6.05 2.54
C PHE A 271 -5.18 5.11 3.08
N SER A 272 -5.03 3.92 2.49
CA SER A 272 -4.03 2.94 2.91
C SER A 272 -2.60 3.45 2.70
N LEU A 273 -2.31 4.05 1.55
CA LEU A 273 -1.00 4.65 1.27
C LEU A 273 -0.65 5.77 2.27
N LEU A 274 -1.60 6.66 2.56
CA LEU A 274 -1.41 7.70 3.58
C LEU A 274 -1.12 7.11 4.96
N ARG A 275 -1.84 6.04 5.34
CA ARG A 275 -1.63 5.33 6.62
C ARG A 275 -0.30 4.58 6.68
N LEU A 276 0.24 4.16 5.54
CA LEU A 276 1.56 3.52 5.39
C LEU A 276 2.72 4.54 5.30
N GLY A 277 2.43 5.82 5.59
CA GLY A 277 3.42 6.89 5.71
C GLY A 277 3.76 7.60 4.41
N PHE A 278 3.02 7.38 3.32
CA PHE A 278 3.18 8.15 2.09
C PHE A 278 2.34 9.43 2.16
N SER A 279 2.98 10.56 2.44
CA SER A 279 2.36 11.89 2.60
C SER A 279 1.77 12.44 1.29
N HIS A 280 2.30 12.03 0.15
CA HIS A 280 1.93 12.55 -1.16
C HIS A 280 1.48 11.44 -2.09
N VAL A 281 0.17 11.30 -2.30
CA VAL A 281 -0.42 10.28 -3.20
C VAL A 281 -1.01 10.94 -4.44
N LEU A 282 -0.41 10.64 -5.60
CA LEU A 282 -0.81 11.11 -6.92
C LEU A 282 -1.46 9.97 -7.70
N GLU A 283 -2.52 10.27 -8.43
CA GLU A 283 -3.05 9.38 -9.46
C GLU A 283 -2.48 9.84 -10.81
N LEU A 284 -1.73 8.97 -11.48
CA LEU A 284 -1.16 9.25 -12.80
C LEU A 284 -2.23 9.04 -13.88
N PRO A 285 -2.33 9.96 -14.85
CA PRO A 285 -3.24 9.77 -15.97
C PRO A 285 -2.79 8.59 -16.84
N PRO A 286 -3.72 7.96 -17.57
CA PRO A 286 -3.35 6.95 -18.55
C PRO A 286 -2.51 7.57 -19.68
N PRO A 287 -1.60 6.80 -20.29
CA PRO A 287 -0.80 7.30 -21.39
C PRO A 287 -1.64 7.66 -22.62
N GLU A 288 -1.27 8.76 -23.27
CA GLU A 288 -1.81 9.16 -24.56
C GLU A 288 -0.88 8.74 -25.70
N PHE A 289 -1.40 8.00 -26.68
CA PHE A 289 -0.62 7.54 -27.84
C PHE A 289 -1.26 8.02 -29.14
N GLU A 290 -0.54 8.84 -29.91
CA GLU A 290 -1.02 9.41 -31.18
C GLU A 290 -1.13 8.40 -32.34
N HIS A 291 -0.67 7.16 -32.17
CA HIS A 291 -0.48 6.19 -33.28
C HIS A 291 -1.26 4.89 -33.14
N ALA A 292 -2.14 4.76 -32.16
CA ALA A 292 -3.12 3.67 -32.12
C ALA A 292 -4.32 4.03 -33.02
N SER A 293 -4.99 3.05 -33.64
CA SER A 293 -6.26 3.37 -34.30
C SER A 293 -7.24 3.92 -33.26
N GLU A 294 -8.15 4.81 -33.66
CA GLU A 294 -9.09 5.47 -32.74
C GLU A 294 -9.86 4.44 -31.89
N LYS A 295 -10.28 3.32 -32.50
CA LYS A 295 -10.97 2.21 -31.82
C LYS A 295 -10.10 1.47 -30.79
N GLU A 296 -8.85 1.13 -31.15
CA GLU A 296 -7.92 0.47 -30.22
C GLU A 296 -7.59 1.37 -29.03
N TYR A 297 -7.41 2.67 -29.32
CA TYR A 297 -7.11 3.65 -28.31
C TYR A 297 -8.28 3.85 -27.34
N GLU A 298 -9.53 3.90 -27.81
CA GLU A 298 -10.71 3.98 -26.93
C GLU A 298 -10.89 2.73 -26.06
N ASN A 299 -10.60 1.54 -26.57
CA ASN A 299 -10.63 0.34 -25.76
C ASN A 299 -9.52 0.29 -24.72
N PHE A 300 -8.30 0.67 -25.10
CA PHE A 300 -7.20 0.84 -24.17
C PHE A 300 -7.53 1.86 -23.09
N LYS A 301 -8.11 3.02 -23.45
CA LYS A 301 -8.63 4.00 -22.50
C LYS A 301 -9.68 3.38 -21.59
N THR A 302 -10.60 2.58 -22.12
CA THR A 302 -11.65 1.92 -21.32
C THR A 302 -11.05 0.95 -20.30
N TRP A 303 -10.07 0.15 -20.71
CA TRP A 303 -9.33 -0.72 -19.80
C TRP A 303 -8.57 0.09 -18.73
N MET A 304 -7.88 1.16 -19.14
CA MET A 304 -7.19 2.08 -18.24
C MET A 304 -8.16 2.86 -17.33
N ARG A 305 -9.41 3.13 -17.73
CA ARG A 305 -10.42 3.74 -16.85
C ARG A 305 -10.75 2.84 -15.67
N ARG A 306 -10.67 1.52 -15.86
CA ARG A 306 -10.83 0.53 -14.78
C ARG A 306 -9.55 0.35 -13.96
N HIS A 307 -8.37 0.63 -14.52
CA HIS A 307 -7.08 0.45 -13.85
C HIS A 307 -6.45 1.79 -13.49
N ARG A 308 -6.46 2.12 -12.20
CA ARG A 308 -5.87 3.39 -11.73
C ARG A 308 -4.42 3.18 -11.34
N CYS A 309 -3.62 4.21 -11.61
CA CYS A 309 -2.18 4.22 -11.38
C CYS A 309 -1.88 5.20 -10.24
N PHE A 310 -1.48 4.70 -9.08
CA PHE A 310 -1.10 5.52 -7.94
C PHE A 310 0.42 5.58 -7.84
N LEU A 311 0.97 6.79 -7.76
CA LEU A 311 2.36 7.03 -7.42
C LEU A 311 2.38 7.82 -6.10
N ALA A 312 3.00 7.25 -5.08
CA ALA A 312 3.02 7.84 -3.75
C ALA A 312 4.44 8.02 -3.22
N PHE A 313 4.68 9.13 -2.52
CA PHE A 313 5.97 9.52 -1.99
C PHE A 313 5.90 9.76 -0.48
N ARG A 314 7.03 9.56 0.20
CA ARG A 314 7.25 9.96 1.59
C ARG A 314 8.04 11.27 1.66
N ASP A 315 7.76 12.07 2.68
CA ASP A 315 8.56 13.27 3.00
C ASP A 315 9.94 12.90 3.55
N ALA A 316 9.99 11.82 4.34
CA ALA A 316 11.20 11.25 4.89
C ALA A 316 11.34 9.79 4.41
N PRO A 317 12.49 9.40 3.85
CA PRO A 317 12.75 8.00 3.53
C PRO A 317 12.66 7.14 4.79
N LEU A 318 12.15 5.92 4.65
CA LEU A 318 12.28 4.93 5.72
C LEU A 318 13.74 4.46 5.83
N ASP A 319 14.16 4.19 7.05
CA ASP A 319 15.40 3.46 7.31
C ASP A 319 15.21 1.96 7.00
N ASP A 320 16.32 1.21 7.06
CA ASP A 320 16.32 -0.20 6.73
C ASP A 320 15.59 -1.07 7.76
N GLU A 321 15.25 -0.57 8.95
CA GLU A 321 14.55 -1.30 10.03
C GLU A 321 13.04 -0.98 10.12
N SER A 322 12.62 0.10 9.47
CA SER A 322 11.25 0.58 9.51
C SER A 322 10.28 -0.38 8.83
N LEU A 323 9.14 -0.62 9.50
CA LEU A 323 8.08 -1.56 9.10
C LEU A 323 8.51 -3.05 9.05
N ASP A 324 9.64 -3.41 9.67
CA ASP A 324 10.09 -4.80 9.79
C ASP A 324 9.40 -5.58 10.93
N ASP A 325 8.55 -4.92 11.71
CA ASP A 325 7.72 -5.54 12.74
C ASP A 325 6.47 -6.26 12.16
N TYR A 326 6.32 -6.23 10.83
CA TYR A 326 5.32 -7.01 10.13
C TYR A 326 5.66 -8.51 10.19
N SER A 327 4.73 -9.32 10.71
CA SER A 327 4.86 -10.77 10.71
C SER A 327 3.53 -11.45 10.40
N VAL A 328 3.59 -12.65 9.84
CA VAL A 328 2.43 -13.52 9.64
C VAL A 328 2.66 -14.79 10.43
N GLU A 329 1.88 -14.94 11.49
CA GLU A 329 1.93 -16.11 12.36
C GLU A 329 0.74 -17.02 12.06
N THR A 330 0.94 -18.32 12.14
CA THR A 330 -0.17 -19.28 12.14
C THR A 330 -0.64 -19.46 13.57
N GLU A 331 -1.83 -18.97 13.87
CA GLU A 331 -2.46 -19.17 15.16
C GLU A 331 -3.56 -20.21 15.04
N ARG A 332 -3.71 -21.05 16.08
CA ARG A 332 -4.82 -21.99 16.12
C ARG A 332 -6.08 -21.23 16.48
N ASN A 333 -7.03 -21.19 15.55
CA ASN A 333 -8.35 -20.62 15.71
C ASN A 333 -9.00 -21.19 16.98
N PRO A 334 -9.27 -20.36 18.00
CA PRO A 334 -9.76 -20.83 19.28
C PRO A 334 -11.21 -21.36 19.24
N TYR A 335 -11.92 -21.22 18.10
CA TYR A 335 -13.33 -21.61 17.96
C TYR A 335 -13.55 -22.99 17.35
N ASN A 336 -12.75 -23.37 16.35
CA ASN A 336 -12.89 -24.66 15.65
C ASN A 336 -11.57 -25.44 15.58
N GLY A 337 -10.47 -24.89 16.09
CA GLY A 337 -9.16 -25.53 16.10
C GLY A 337 -8.41 -25.49 14.76
N GLU A 338 -8.95 -24.83 13.74
CA GLU A 338 -8.29 -24.63 12.44
C GLU A 338 -7.11 -23.68 12.57
N GLU A 339 -6.11 -23.85 11.71
CA GLU A 339 -5.01 -22.89 11.63
C GLU A 339 -5.47 -21.65 10.84
N VAL A 340 -5.36 -20.47 11.45
CA VAL A 340 -5.62 -19.18 10.82
C VAL A 340 -4.32 -18.38 10.75
N ARG A 341 -4.08 -17.72 9.62
CA ARG A 341 -2.96 -16.79 9.49
C ARG A 341 -3.35 -15.45 10.13
N VAL A 342 -2.56 -15.02 11.10
CA VAL A 342 -2.70 -13.74 11.81
C VAL A 342 -1.56 -12.84 11.38
N HIS A 343 -1.92 -11.71 10.78
CA HIS A 343 -0.97 -10.67 10.39
C HIS A 343 -0.79 -9.71 11.57
N ARG A 344 0.45 -9.54 12.03
CA ARG A 344 0.88 -8.64 13.11
C ARG A 344 1.75 -7.52 12.51
N GLY A 345 1.72 -6.33 13.12
CA GLY A 345 2.32 -5.10 12.57
C GLY A 345 1.29 -3.98 12.37
N TYR A 346 1.69 -2.86 11.75
CA TYR A 346 0.93 -1.62 11.57
C TYR A 346 -0.35 -1.71 10.68
N HIS A 347 -1.33 -2.60 10.96
CA HIS A 347 -2.44 -2.86 10.00
C HIS A 347 -3.86 -2.89 10.58
N ASN A 348 -4.83 -2.63 9.67
CA ASN A 348 -6.24 -2.97 9.80
C ASN A 348 -6.45 -4.38 9.22
N ASN A 349 -6.93 -5.34 10.00
CA ASN A 349 -7.22 -6.70 9.51
C ASN A 349 -8.67 -6.78 8.98
N VAL A 350 -8.87 -7.39 7.81
CA VAL A 350 -10.22 -7.76 7.32
C VAL A 350 -10.33 -9.29 7.32
N PHE A 351 -11.30 -9.87 8.03
CA PHE A 351 -11.58 -11.29 7.95
C PHE A 351 -13.08 -11.60 7.82
N LEU A 352 -13.40 -12.73 7.19
CA LEU A 352 -14.77 -13.20 6.94
C LEU A 352 -15.11 -14.33 7.91
N LYS A 353 -16.23 -14.24 8.64
CA LYS A 353 -16.74 -15.34 9.48
C LYS A 353 -18.27 -15.42 9.39
N SER A 354 -18.79 -16.60 9.08
CA SER A 354 -20.24 -16.88 9.05
C SER A 354 -21.05 -15.89 8.20
N GLY A 355 -20.54 -15.53 7.01
CA GLY A 355 -21.21 -14.59 6.10
C GLY A 355 -21.17 -13.13 6.54
N ARG A 356 -20.30 -12.75 7.49
CA ARG A 356 -20.10 -11.37 7.94
C ARG A 356 -18.63 -10.97 7.84
N TYR A 357 -18.41 -9.72 7.47
CA TYR A 357 -17.08 -9.11 7.39
C TYR A 357 -16.72 -8.47 8.73
N PHE A 358 -15.48 -8.69 9.16
CA PHE A 358 -14.91 -8.15 10.38
C PHE A 358 -13.71 -7.29 9.99
N ILE A 359 -13.67 -6.06 10.51
CA ILE A 359 -12.52 -5.17 10.38
C ILE A 359 -11.97 -4.97 11.79
N VAL A 360 -10.70 -5.31 12.01
CA VAL A 360 -10.00 -5.07 13.27
C VAL A 360 -9.08 -3.88 13.08
N PRO A 361 -9.39 -2.73 13.67
CA PRO A 361 -8.46 -1.61 13.72
C PRO A 361 -7.20 -1.99 14.51
N HIS A 362 -6.08 -1.35 14.17
CA HIS A 362 -4.80 -1.42 14.86
C HIS A 362 -4.92 -1.51 16.41
N GLY A 363 -4.10 -2.38 17.03
CA GLY A 363 -3.87 -2.39 18.49
C GLY A 363 -4.88 -3.13 19.36
N ARG A 364 -5.85 -3.86 18.78
CA ARG A 364 -6.70 -4.79 19.55
C ARG A 364 -6.19 -6.23 19.41
N TRP A 365 -5.74 -6.82 20.52
CA TRP A 365 -5.74 -8.28 20.66
C TRP A 365 -7.16 -8.79 20.46
N ILE A 366 -7.31 -9.94 19.80
CA ILE A 366 -8.55 -10.72 19.80
C ILE A 366 -8.70 -11.28 21.22
N ALA A 367 -9.11 -10.44 22.17
CA ALA A 367 -9.44 -10.89 23.51
C ALA A 367 -10.63 -11.86 23.41
N THR A 368 -10.56 -12.94 24.17
CA THR A 368 -11.50 -14.06 24.27
C THR A 368 -12.94 -13.70 24.64
N ASP A 369 -13.32 -12.41 24.67
CA ASP A 369 -14.68 -11.95 24.93
C ASP A 369 -15.23 -11.12 23.76
N HIS A 370 -16.09 -11.76 22.97
CA HIS A 370 -16.75 -11.24 21.77
C HIS A 370 -17.69 -10.06 21.99
N ARG A 371 -18.03 -9.76 23.24
CA ARG A 371 -19.03 -8.73 23.57
C ARG A 371 -18.56 -7.30 23.24
N GLN A 372 -17.29 -7.12 22.88
CA GLN A 372 -16.70 -5.81 22.59
C GLN A 372 -16.34 -5.56 21.11
N LEU A 373 -16.60 -6.53 20.21
CA LEU A 373 -16.43 -6.36 18.77
C LEU A 373 -17.80 -6.06 18.13
N ARG A 374 -17.92 -4.94 17.41
CA ARG A 374 -19.13 -4.63 16.62
C ARG A 374 -19.16 -5.57 15.42
N SER A 375 -20.26 -6.31 15.27
CA SER A 375 -20.53 -7.12 14.10
C SER A 375 -21.50 -6.39 13.18
N PHE A 376 -21.24 -6.40 11.88
CA PHE A 376 -22.10 -5.78 10.88
C PHE A 376 -22.88 -6.85 10.13
N ALA A 377 -24.20 -6.65 10.02
CA ALA A 377 -25.07 -7.60 9.32
C ALA A 377 -24.92 -7.54 7.79
N SER A 378 -24.25 -6.52 7.27
CA SER A 378 -24.01 -6.31 5.84
C SER A 378 -22.79 -5.42 5.61
N LEU A 379 -22.18 -5.54 4.42
CA LEU A 379 -21.02 -4.75 3.99
C LEU A 379 -21.32 -3.24 3.95
N PRO A 380 -22.49 -2.74 3.50
CA PRO A 380 -22.85 -1.33 3.57
C PRO A 380 -22.83 -0.75 4.99
N ARG A 381 -23.27 -1.51 6.00
CA ARG A 381 -23.20 -1.04 7.40
C ARG A 381 -21.79 -1.03 7.97
N ALA A 382 -20.91 -1.88 7.44
CA ALA A 382 -19.49 -1.82 7.76
C ALA A 382 -18.84 -0.60 7.08
N ILE A 383 -19.26 -0.26 5.86
CA ILE A 383 -18.79 0.91 5.11
C ILE A 383 -19.32 2.22 5.73
N ASP A 384 -20.60 2.34 6.07
CA ASP A 384 -21.15 3.48 6.84
C ASP A 384 -20.36 3.72 8.14
N HIS A 385 -19.90 2.64 8.77
CA HIS A 385 -19.06 2.71 9.97
C HIS A 385 -17.63 3.18 9.66
N LEU A 386 -17.07 2.80 8.52
CA LEU A 386 -15.78 3.28 8.03
C LEU A 386 -15.84 4.75 7.62
N GLU A 387 -16.92 5.21 6.99
CA GLU A 387 -17.16 6.63 6.68
C GLU A 387 -17.25 7.45 7.97
N GLN A 388 -17.98 6.97 8.99
CA GLN A 388 -18.02 7.58 10.32
C GLN A 388 -16.66 7.60 11.05
N LEU A 389 -15.79 6.61 10.79
CA LEU A 389 -14.41 6.55 11.28
C LEU A 389 -13.49 7.52 10.53
N ALA A 390 -13.68 7.67 9.22
CA ALA A 390 -12.90 8.55 8.35
C ALA A 390 -13.23 10.04 8.58
N GLU A 391 -14.47 10.35 8.96
CA GLU A 391 -14.90 11.71 9.29
C GLU A 391 -14.63 12.11 10.75
N GLU A 392 -13.97 11.26 11.55
CA GLU A 392 -13.76 11.45 13.00
C GLU A 392 -15.04 11.78 13.81
N ILE A 393 -16.23 11.40 13.31
CA ILE A 393 -17.49 11.76 13.97
C ILE A 393 -17.59 11.08 15.35
N LYS A 394 -16.93 9.93 15.54
CA LYS A 394 -16.71 9.27 16.84
C LYS A 394 -15.35 8.52 16.85
N PRO A 395 -14.23 9.21 17.12
CA PRO A 395 -12.93 8.57 17.11
C PRO A 395 -12.88 7.53 18.24
N PHE A 396 -12.33 6.34 17.99
CA PHE A 396 -12.13 5.39 19.08
C PHE A 396 -10.82 5.69 19.82
N PRO A 397 -10.77 5.48 21.14
CA PRO A 397 -9.54 5.57 21.91
C PRO A 397 -8.59 4.44 21.52
N VAL A 398 -7.34 4.76 21.17
CA VAL A 398 -6.31 3.82 20.71
C VAL A 398 -5.11 3.84 21.67
N PRO A 399 -4.75 2.74 22.34
CA PRO A 399 -3.49 2.66 23.09
C PRO A 399 -2.30 2.87 22.14
N VAL A 400 -1.37 3.75 22.50
CA VAL A 400 -0.20 4.11 21.67
C VAL A 400 1.14 3.94 22.38
N ASP A 401 1.16 3.92 23.71
CA ASP A 401 2.36 3.72 24.52
C ASP A 401 1.94 3.20 25.91
N GLU A 402 2.91 2.82 26.74
CA GLU A 402 2.70 2.44 28.13
C GLU A 402 3.77 3.10 29.02
N PHE A 403 3.33 3.78 30.07
CA PHE A 403 4.23 4.33 31.08
C PHE A 403 3.95 3.74 32.44
N ASP A 404 4.95 3.05 33.00
CA ASP A 404 4.93 2.46 34.33
C ASP A 404 3.70 1.56 34.59
N GLY A 405 3.26 0.81 33.59
CA GLY A 405 2.09 -0.08 33.69
C GLY A 405 0.74 0.58 33.41
N TYR A 406 0.74 1.85 32.97
CA TYR A 406 -0.45 2.64 32.63
C TYR A 406 -0.48 2.96 31.13
N PRO A 407 -1.59 2.62 30.43
CA PRO A 407 -1.67 2.87 29.00
C PRO A 407 -1.80 4.37 28.71
N LEU A 408 -1.04 4.81 27.70
CA LEU A 408 -1.24 6.08 27.02
C LEU A 408 -2.16 5.84 25.84
N VAL A 409 -3.30 6.53 25.81
CA VAL A 409 -4.36 6.32 24.82
C VAL A 409 -4.56 7.58 24.00
N ARG A 410 -4.41 7.46 22.68
CA ARG A 410 -4.75 8.52 21.72
C ARG A 410 -6.26 8.52 21.49
N PHE A 411 -6.89 9.67 21.67
CA PHE A 411 -8.27 9.90 21.28
C PHE A 411 -8.35 11.29 20.64
N ARG A 412 -8.84 11.37 19.40
CA ARG A 412 -8.64 12.55 18.52
C ARG A 412 -7.13 12.85 18.37
N ASN A 413 -6.76 14.12 18.49
CA ASN A 413 -5.38 14.63 18.43
C ASN A 413 -4.75 14.79 19.82
N LEU A 414 -5.23 14.04 20.81
CA LEU A 414 -4.80 14.14 22.21
C LEU A 414 -4.44 12.76 22.77
N TYR A 415 -3.51 12.76 23.71
CA TYR A 415 -2.91 11.58 24.31
C TYR A 415 -3.18 11.59 25.81
N TYR A 416 -4.03 10.67 26.25
CA TYR A 416 -4.55 10.58 27.61
C TYR A 416 -3.86 9.47 28.38
N LEU A 417 -3.41 9.76 29.59
CA LEU A 417 -2.88 8.75 30.51
C LEU A 417 -4.02 8.11 31.31
N CYS A 418 -4.15 6.79 31.24
CA CYS A 418 -5.29 6.07 31.79
C CYS A 418 -4.94 5.28 33.07
N PRO A 419 -5.36 5.73 34.27
CA PRO A 419 -4.98 5.12 35.53
C PRO A 419 -5.54 3.70 35.74
N ASN A 420 -6.71 3.39 35.17
CA ASN A 420 -7.41 2.13 35.45
C ASN A 420 -7.16 1.03 34.41
N ARG A 421 -6.15 1.20 33.54
CA ARG A 421 -5.87 0.35 32.36
C ARG A 421 -7.02 0.22 31.35
N THR A 422 -8.12 0.92 31.59
CA THR A 422 -9.28 1.05 30.72
C THR A 422 -9.45 2.52 30.37
N PHE A 423 -9.71 2.79 29.09
CA PHE A 423 -10.08 4.13 28.66
C PHE A 423 -11.55 4.38 29.05
N PRO A 424 -11.87 5.52 29.68
CA PRO A 424 -13.25 5.84 30.06
C PRO A 424 -14.15 6.06 28.84
N ASP A 425 -15.47 6.07 29.04
CA ASP A 425 -16.42 6.30 27.95
C ASP A 425 -16.20 7.70 27.34
N PRO A 426 -15.75 7.81 26.08
CA PRO A 426 -15.48 9.11 25.46
C PRO A 426 -16.74 9.96 25.25
N GLU A 427 -17.94 9.37 25.32
CA GLU A 427 -19.20 10.11 25.24
C GLU A 427 -19.52 10.86 26.55
N ARG A 428 -18.75 10.65 27.61
CA ARG A 428 -18.86 11.33 28.90
C ARG A 428 -17.71 12.31 29.08
N GLU A 429 -17.90 13.57 28.67
CA GLU A 429 -16.86 14.61 28.75
C GLU A 429 -16.23 14.73 30.14
N ASN A 430 -17.04 14.60 31.21
CA ASN A 430 -16.56 14.60 32.59
C ASN A 430 -15.51 13.53 32.88
N ASP A 431 -15.57 12.37 32.22
CA ASP A 431 -14.61 11.30 32.43
C ASP A 431 -13.25 11.65 31.78
N LEU A 432 -13.27 12.30 30.60
CA LEU A 432 -12.07 12.80 29.92
C LEU A 432 -11.43 13.98 30.67
N GLU A 433 -12.25 14.86 31.25
CA GLU A 433 -11.77 15.96 32.09
C GLU A 433 -11.03 15.45 33.34
N ASN A 434 -11.29 14.21 33.78
CA ASN A 434 -10.59 13.63 34.91
C ASN A 434 -9.28 12.92 34.55
N LEU A 435 -8.85 12.97 33.29
CA LEU A 435 -7.57 12.40 32.85
C LEU A 435 -6.51 13.46 32.62
N HIS A 436 -5.25 13.07 32.74
CA HIS A 436 -4.11 13.87 32.26
C HIS A 436 -4.02 13.72 30.75
N VAL A 437 -3.72 14.81 30.05
CA VAL A 437 -3.70 14.84 28.59
C VAL A 437 -2.61 15.76 28.04
N LEU A 438 -1.95 15.34 26.97
CA LEU A 438 -1.01 16.15 26.17
C LEU A 438 -1.29 15.93 24.68
N ASP A 439 -0.75 16.80 23.82
CA ASP A 439 -0.95 16.77 22.36
C ASP A 439 0.10 15.94 21.59
N SER A 440 1.09 15.33 22.28
CA SER A 440 2.10 14.48 21.67
C SER A 440 2.71 13.47 22.64
N VAL A 441 3.19 12.34 22.10
CA VAL A 441 3.93 11.32 22.85
C VAL A 441 5.28 11.85 23.34
N ASP A 442 5.94 12.71 22.58
CA ASP A 442 7.24 13.27 22.97
C ASP A 442 7.15 14.17 24.21
N LYS A 443 6.07 14.94 24.36
CA LYS A 443 5.81 15.69 25.61
C LYS A 443 5.61 14.74 26.78
N TRP A 444 4.93 13.61 26.58
CA TRP A 444 4.79 12.59 27.61
C TRP A 444 6.13 11.96 28.00
N LYS A 445 6.99 11.62 27.04
CA LYS A 445 8.33 11.10 27.28
C LYS A 445 9.22 12.12 28.02
N SER A 446 9.15 13.40 27.61
CA SER A 446 9.85 14.49 28.28
C SER A 446 9.39 14.65 29.74
N LEU A 447 8.08 14.62 29.98
CA LEU A 447 7.51 14.65 31.33
C LEU A 447 7.96 13.44 32.18
N ARG A 448 7.87 12.23 31.63
CA ARG A 448 8.28 10.98 32.32
C ARG A 448 9.74 11.00 32.75
N SER A 449 10.62 11.63 31.96
CA SER A 449 12.04 11.74 32.33
C SER A 449 12.30 12.55 33.62
N ARG A 450 11.27 13.21 34.16
CA ARG A 450 11.38 14.16 35.29
C ARG A 450 10.45 13.86 36.46
N THR A 451 9.39 13.10 36.23
CA THR A 451 8.44 12.70 37.27
C THR A 451 7.99 11.27 37.07
N GLU A 452 7.82 10.55 38.18
CA GLU A 452 7.17 9.24 38.16
C GLU A 452 5.69 9.40 37.79
N ILE A 453 5.19 8.51 36.95
CA ILE A 453 3.79 8.55 36.49
C ILE A 453 2.83 8.26 37.65
N THR A 454 3.21 7.38 38.56
CA THR A 454 2.47 7.08 39.80
C THR A 454 2.22 8.33 40.64
N ALA A 455 3.22 9.23 40.72
CA ALA A 455 3.09 10.49 41.43
C ALA A 455 2.03 11.39 40.79
N LEU A 456 1.95 11.43 39.45
CA LEU A 456 0.94 12.21 38.71
C LEU A 456 -0.49 11.73 38.98
N LEU A 457 -0.70 10.43 39.05
CA LEU A 457 -2.04 9.84 39.22
C LEU A 457 -2.67 10.16 40.59
N THR A 458 -1.87 10.52 41.59
CA THR A 458 -2.34 10.88 42.94
C THR A 458 -2.67 12.37 43.11
N GLN A 459 -2.42 13.18 42.07
CA GLN A 459 -2.55 14.63 42.16
C GLN A 459 -4.00 15.09 42.09
N SER A 460 -4.30 16.21 42.74
CA SER A 460 -5.60 16.88 42.69
C SER A 460 -5.81 17.72 41.42
N TYR A 461 -4.76 17.87 40.60
CA TYR A 461 -4.77 18.61 39.34
C TYR A 461 -4.64 17.67 38.13
N ARG A 462 -4.98 18.16 36.93
CA ARG A 462 -4.81 17.42 35.67
C ARG A 462 -3.92 18.17 34.71
N ILE A 463 -2.93 17.49 34.16
CA ILE A 463 -2.03 18.06 33.15
C ILE A 463 -2.81 18.27 31.85
N ARG A 464 -2.59 19.42 31.22
CA ARG A 464 -3.25 19.85 29.99
C ARG A 464 -2.31 20.25 28.88
N ASP A 465 -1.11 20.69 29.22
CA ASP A 465 -0.07 21.01 28.25
C ASP A 465 1.32 20.98 28.91
N LEU A 466 2.35 20.90 28.06
CA LEU A 466 3.76 21.02 28.43
C LEU A 466 4.46 21.89 27.39
N VAL A 467 5.00 23.03 27.80
CA VAL A 467 5.65 24.02 26.92
C VAL A 467 7.01 24.38 27.52
N ASN A 468 8.10 24.10 26.81
CA ASN A 468 9.47 24.43 27.24
C ASN A 468 9.70 24.13 28.74
N ASP A 469 9.34 22.91 29.15
CA ASP A 469 9.52 22.42 30.53
C ASP A 469 8.59 23.01 31.60
N VAL A 470 7.63 23.85 31.18
CA VAL A 470 6.55 24.35 32.02
C VAL A 470 5.32 23.48 31.86
N CYS A 471 4.87 22.87 32.96
CA CYS A 471 3.64 22.10 33.02
C CYS A 471 2.45 23.04 33.21
N ILE A 472 1.44 22.93 32.34
CA ILE A 472 0.17 23.62 32.51
C ILE A 472 -0.85 22.61 33.03
N VAL A 473 -1.43 22.90 34.18
CA VAL A 473 -2.36 22.02 34.88
C VAL A 473 -3.70 22.71 35.11
N ARG A 474 -4.80 21.96 35.09
CA ARG A 474 -6.11 22.41 35.55
C ARG A 474 -6.26 21.98 37.01
N ALA A 475 -6.37 22.96 37.91
CA ALA A 475 -6.59 22.73 39.33
C ALA A 475 -8.02 22.27 39.61
N ALA A 476 -8.26 21.70 40.80
CA ALA A 476 -9.60 21.32 41.25
C ALA A 476 -10.58 22.51 41.32
N THR A 477 -10.07 23.74 41.43
CA THR A 477 -10.85 24.98 41.39
C THR A 477 -11.33 25.35 39.97
N GLY A 478 -10.86 24.65 38.94
CA GLY A 478 -11.18 24.91 37.53
C GLY A 478 -10.14 25.77 36.80
N ASN A 479 -9.33 26.52 37.52
CA ASN A 479 -8.33 27.42 36.96
C ASN A 479 -7.12 26.66 36.40
N TYR A 480 -6.50 27.22 35.37
CA TYR A 480 -5.24 26.75 34.81
C TYR A 480 -4.07 27.42 35.51
N LEU A 481 -3.07 26.63 35.89
CA LEU A 481 -1.85 27.06 36.57
C LEU A 481 -0.63 26.57 35.78
N ALA A 482 0.41 27.38 35.72
CA ALA A 482 1.66 27.03 35.05
C ALA A 482 2.79 26.86 36.07
N PHE A 483 3.54 25.76 36.00
CA PHE A 483 4.61 25.43 36.93
C PHE A 483 5.89 25.03 36.23
N ARG A 484 7.02 25.55 36.71
CA ARG A 484 8.37 25.17 36.25
C ARG A 484 9.06 24.28 37.28
N GLY A 485 9.68 23.18 36.82
CA GLY A 485 10.51 22.31 37.66
C GLY A 485 9.73 21.31 38.52
N ALA A 486 8.74 20.62 37.96
CA ALA A 486 8.05 19.53 38.64
C ALA A 486 8.93 18.27 38.70
N THR A 487 9.92 18.25 39.59
CA THR A 487 10.62 17.04 40.03
C THR A 487 10.11 16.70 41.43
N ASP A 488 9.74 15.43 41.65
CA ASP A 488 9.38 14.86 42.96
C ASP A 488 7.98 15.15 43.50
N GLY A 489 6.97 15.19 42.63
CA GLY A 489 5.56 15.16 43.06
C GLY A 489 5.04 16.43 43.74
N SER A 490 5.85 17.50 43.79
CA SER A 490 5.42 18.85 44.18
C SER A 490 5.38 19.76 42.95
N LEU A 491 4.34 20.60 42.88
CA LEU A 491 4.27 21.66 41.88
C LEU A 491 5.37 22.68 42.20
N GLY A 492 6.28 22.92 41.26
CA GLY A 492 7.40 23.85 41.41
C GLY A 492 6.97 25.32 41.48
N GLU A 493 7.79 26.24 40.95
CA GLU A 493 7.46 27.66 40.97
C GLU A 493 6.21 27.94 40.11
N CYS A 494 5.20 28.57 40.72
CA CYS A 494 3.99 28.99 40.01
C CYS A 494 4.30 30.23 39.17
N LEU A 495 4.25 30.08 37.85
CA LEU A 495 4.54 31.16 36.90
C LEU A 495 3.31 32.02 36.59
N GLY A 496 2.10 31.54 36.91
CA GLY A 496 0.87 32.27 36.69
C GLY A 496 -0.39 31.42 36.77
N SER A 497 -1.53 32.09 36.79
CA SER A 497 -2.87 31.50 36.79
C SER A 497 -3.77 32.16 35.76
N SER A 498 -4.65 31.40 35.12
CA SER A 498 -5.70 31.90 34.24
C SER A 498 -6.92 31.00 34.28
N ASP A 499 -8.10 31.54 34.01
CA ASP A 499 -9.32 30.75 33.84
C ASP A 499 -9.40 30.14 32.42
N ASN A 500 -8.46 30.51 31.54
CA ASN A 500 -8.40 30.08 30.14
C ASN A 500 -7.03 29.48 29.76
N LEU A 501 -7.03 28.29 29.16
CA LEU A 501 -5.82 27.56 28.74
C LEU A 501 -4.98 28.32 27.71
N ALA A 502 -5.62 28.99 26.74
CA ALA A 502 -4.91 29.72 25.70
C ALA A 502 -4.20 30.96 26.28
N ASP A 503 -4.79 31.60 27.28
CA ASP A 503 -4.21 32.78 27.93
C ASP A 503 -2.98 32.44 28.76
N ILE A 504 -3.06 31.36 29.55
CA ILE A 504 -1.88 30.90 30.31
C ILE A 504 -0.79 30.40 29.36
N ARG A 505 -1.14 29.71 28.26
CA ARG A 505 -0.17 29.25 27.26
C ARG A 505 0.55 30.43 26.58
N ARG A 506 -0.19 31.48 26.20
CA ARG A 506 0.40 32.72 25.66
C ARG A 506 1.30 33.42 26.68
N SER A 507 0.90 33.43 27.95
CA SER A 507 1.69 34.03 29.04
C SER A 507 3.00 33.29 29.26
N VAL A 508 2.96 31.95 29.29
CA VAL A 508 4.17 31.11 29.38
C VAL A 508 5.08 31.34 28.18
N LEU A 509 4.57 31.27 26.95
CA LEU A 509 5.38 31.51 25.74
C LEU A 509 6.01 32.92 25.73
N SER A 510 5.27 33.94 26.15
CA SER A 510 5.79 35.31 26.23
C SER A 510 6.88 35.44 27.29
N ALA A 511 6.72 34.79 28.44
CA ALA A 511 7.72 34.76 29.50
C ALA A 511 8.99 34.00 29.06
N GLU A 512 8.87 32.89 28.33
CA GLU A 512 10.02 32.15 27.77
C GLU A 512 10.78 32.95 26.71
N ILE A 513 10.05 33.66 25.83
CA ILE A 513 10.66 34.55 24.82
C ILE A 513 11.41 35.69 25.52
N LEU A 514 10.82 36.32 26.54
CA LEU A 514 11.49 37.37 27.31
C LEU A 514 12.70 36.84 28.10
N ALA A 515 12.62 35.62 28.66
CA ALA A 515 13.73 35.00 29.37
C ALA A 515 14.90 34.62 28.44
N SER A 516 14.61 34.14 27.23
CA SER A 516 15.63 33.84 26.21
C SER A 516 16.27 35.09 25.57
N MET A 517 15.59 36.25 25.65
CA MET A 517 16.11 37.54 25.19
C MET A 517 16.82 38.35 26.29
N ALA A 518 16.74 37.93 27.55
CA ALA A 518 17.46 38.58 28.64
C ALA A 518 18.97 38.30 28.52
N PRO A 519 19.84 39.33 28.47
CA PRO A 519 21.28 39.10 28.42
C PRO A 519 21.73 38.36 29.67
N ALA A 520 22.58 37.34 29.50
CA ALA A 520 23.18 36.62 30.61
C ALA A 520 24.04 37.57 31.46
N ILE A 521 23.45 38.13 32.52
CA ILE A 521 24.20 38.85 33.55
C ILE A 521 24.80 37.78 34.46
N SER A 522 26.06 37.42 34.19
CA SER A 522 26.87 36.60 35.08
C SER A 522 27.27 37.45 36.31
N PRO A 523 27.27 36.89 37.54
CA PRO A 523 27.93 37.53 38.68
C PRO A 523 29.45 37.59 38.51
#